data_AF-H8Z0G9-F1
#
_entry.id   AF-H8Z0G9-F1
#
_cell.length_a   1.000
_cell.length_b   1.000
_cell.length_c   1.000
_cell.angle_alpha   90.00
_cell.angle_beta   90.00
_cell.angle_gamma   90.00
#
_symmetry.space_group_name_H-M   'P 1'
#
loop_
_entity.id
_entity.type
_entity.pdbx_description
1 polymer ?
#
loop_
_entity_poly.entity_id
_entity_poly.type
_entity_poly.pdbx_seq_one_letter_code
_entity_poly.pdbx_strand_id
1 'polypeptide(L)'
;MLGIAVFLRAVNIPAHPRWVHEKGSPICCVALDSFLRELLEREPDNPFVAVFAPLIIDSDAELTERAPALWQTVQQAPVDEKVRETLSNVLEFWFFERFRGMTAKEIWTMLNLVTPIQETKAYQSIYAEGKTEGKTEGKAATLQRQLTRRFGPQPVWAAQRIAAAPEAQLDTWLDGIFDATSVEDLLGGKNERH
;
A
#
# COMPACT_ATOMS: atom_id res chain seq x y z
N MET A 1 10.00 -25.30 21.61
CA MET A 1 9.70 -24.57 20.35
C MET A 1 11.03 -24.39 19.62
N LEU A 2 11.12 -24.81 18.36
CA LEU A 2 12.29 -24.73 17.48
C LEU A 2 12.12 -23.66 16.38
N GLY A 3 10.89 -23.22 16.08
CA GLY A 3 10.65 -22.13 15.13
C GLY A 3 9.19 -21.64 15.12
N ILE A 4 8.97 -20.48 14.50
CA ILE A 4 7.65 -19.88 14.29
C ILE A 4 7.40 -19.81 12.78
N ALA A 5 6.26 -20.30 12.33
CA ALA A 5 5.78 -20.16 10.96
C ALA A 5 4.65 -19.14 10.92
N VAL A 6 4.87 -18.01 10.25
CA VAL A 6 3.88 -16.92 10.15
C VAL A 6 3.13 -17.04 8.82
N PHE A 7 1.82 -17.07 8.90
CA PHE A 7 0.91 -17.10 7.75
C PHE A 7 0.08 -15.83 7.73
N LEU A 8 -0.16 -15.25 6.55
CA LEU A 8 -0.94 -14.00 6.45
C LEU A 8 -2.40 -14.17 6.87
N ARG A 9 -2.97 -15.37 6.66
CA ARG A 9 -4.35 -15.69 7.02
C ARG A 9 -4.45 -17.07 7.64
N ALA A 10 -5.39 -17.28 8.55
CA ALA A 10 -5.63 -18.58 9.17
C ALA A 10 -5.89 -19.70 8.14
N VAL A 11 -6.56 -19.39 7.03
CA VAL A 11 -6.84 -20.33 5.94
C VAL A 11 -5.59 -20.81 5.20
N ASN A 12 -4.47 -20.08 5.32
CA ASN A 12 -3.22 -20.42 4.64
C ASN A 12 -2.32 -21.34 5.48
N ILE A 13 -2.68 -21.62 6.75
CA ILE A 13 -1.93 -22.58 7.55
C ILE A 13 -2.18 -23.98 6.96
N PRO A 14 -1.15 -24.69 6.50
CA PRO A 14 -1.32 -25.95 5.80
C PRO A 14 -1.83 -27.02 6.77
N ALA A 15 -2.86 -27.77 6.37
CA ALA A 15 -3.38 -28.89 7.16
C ALA A 15 -2.38 -30.05 7.34
N HIS A 16 -1.34 -30.08 6.51
CA HIS A 16 -0.30 -31.09 6.53
C HIS A 16 1.11 -30.47 6.53
N PRO A 17 2.07 -31.07 7.26
CA PRO A 17 1.92 -32.29 8.05
C PRO A 17 1.19 -32.02 9.38
N ARG A 18 0.33 -32.97 9.81
CA ARG A 18 -0.61 -32.78 10.95
C ARG A 18 0.08 -32.48 12.28
N TRP A 19 1.30 -32.99 12.48
CA TRP A 19 2.09 -32.78 13.69
C TRP A 19 2.36 -31.30 13.98
N VAL A 20 2.30 -30.42 12.97
CA VAL A 20 2.49 -28.97 13.13
C VAL A 20 1.40 -28.35 14.01
N HIS A 21 0.21 -28.96 14.05
CA HIS A 21 -0.94 -28.50 14.82
C HIS A 21 -1.05 -29.14 16.21
N GLU A 22 -0.17 -30.10 16.55
CA GLU A 22 -0.24 -30.85 17.80
C GLU A 22 0.42 -30.10 18.97
N LYS A 23 -0.10 -30.31 20.19
CA LYS A 23 0.51 -29.77 21.42
C LYS A 23 1.91 -30.36 21.59
N GLY A 24 2.92 -29.50 21.66
CA GLY A 24 4.33 -29.92 21.73
C GLY A 24 5.05 -29.90 20.38
N SER A 25 4.39 -29.47 19.31
CA SER A 25 5.01 -29.24 18.00
C SER A 25 6.29 -28.39 18.12
N PRO A 26 7.36 -28.76 17.41
CA PRO A 26 8.56 -27.93 17.34
C PRO A 26 8.29 -26.61 16.59
N ILE A 27 7.23 -26.52 15.78
CA ILE A 27 6.87 -25.32 15.01
C ILE A 27 5.57 -24.74 15.56
N CYS A 28 5.58 -23.44 15.88
CA CYS A 28 4.37 -22.69 16.22
C CYS A 28 3.84 -21.97 14.97
N CYS A 29 2.66 -22.35 14.48
CA CYS A 29 2.00 -21.64 13.39
C CYS A 29 1.20 -20.46 13.94
N VAL A 30 1.44 -19.28 13.40
CA VAL A 30 0.74 -18.04 13.76
C VAL A 30 0.09 -17.47 12.52
N ALA A 31 -1.23 -17.27 12.58
CA ALA A 31 -1.95 -16.56 11.54
C ALA A 31 -2.03 -15.07 11.90
N LEU A 32 -1.40 -14.24 11.07
CA LEU A 32 -1.17 -12.84 11.33
C LEU A 32 -2.48 -12.04 11.48
N ASP A 33 -3.51 -12.37 10.70
CA ASP A 33 -4.84 -11.75 10.80
C ASP A 33 -5.49 -11.96 12.18
N SER A 34 -5.52 -13.20 12.67
CA SER A 34 -6.04 -13.53 14.00
C SER A 34 -5.13 -13.02 15.12
N PHE A 35 -3.82 -13.16 14.94
CA PHE A 35 -2.82 -12.80 15.93
C PHE A 35 -2.79 -11.30 16.19
N LEU A 36 -2.79 -10.48 15.13
CA LEU A 36 -2.82 -9.03 15.27
C LEU A 36 -4.11 -8.55 15.95
N ARG A 37 -5.25 -9.20 15.67
CA ARG A 37 -6.52 -8.89 16.33
C ARG A 37 -6.48 -9.20 17.82
N GLU A 38 -6.06 -10.41 18.18
CA GLU A 38 -5.87 -10.79 19.59
C GLU A 38 -4.87 -9.88 20.30
N LEU A 39 -3.81 -9.47 19.60
CA LEU A 39 -2.79 -8.60 20.16
C LEU A 39 -3.31 -7.18 20.38
N LEU A 40 -4.12 -6.64 19.46
CA LEU A 40 -4.75 -5.32 19.63
C LEU A 40 -5.76 -5.32 20.79
N GLU A 41 -6.44 -6.43 21.04
CA GLU A 41 -7.35 -6.57 22.20
C GLU A 41 -6.58 -6.65 23.52
N ARG A 42 -5.43 -7.33 23.55
CA ARG A 42 -4.62 -7.51 24.75
C ARG A 42 -3.75 -6.29 25.07
N GLU A 43 -3.22 -5.64 24.04
CA GLU A 43 -2.28 -4.53 24.14
C GLU A 43 -2.75 -3.35 23.26
N PRO A 44 -3.91 -2.75 23.55
CA PRO A 44 -4.47 -1.66 22.74
C PRO A 44 -3.57 -0.41 22.72
N ASP A 45 -2.79 -0.21 23.79
CA ASP A 45 -1.89 0.93 23.95
C ASP A 45 -0.46 0.65 23.44
N ASN A 46 -0.22 -0.50 22.81
CA ASN A 46 1.08 -0.80 22.22
C ASN A 46 1.18 -0.12 20.84
N PRO A 47 2.12 0.83 20.65
CA PRO A 47 2.20 1.62 19.42
C PRO A 47 2.57 0.75 18.20
N PHE A 48 3.28 -0.36 18.37
CA PHE A 48 3.62 -1.27 17.27
C PHE A 48 2.42 -2.10 16.79
N VAL A 49 1.36 -2.15 17.58
CA VAL A 49 0.12 -2.89 17.29
C VAL A 49 -0.96 -1.92 16.82
N ALA A 50 -1.07 -0.77 17.50
CA ALA A 50 -2.01 0.30 17.18
C ALA A 50 -1.88 0.79 15.73
N VAL A 51 -0.66 0.83 15.17
CA VAL A 51 -0.44 1.23 13.76
C VAL A 51 -1.20 0.34 12.75
N PHE A 52 -1.50 -0.91 13.11
CA PHE A 52 -2.23 -1.85 12.26
C PHE A 52 -3.74 -1.86 12.51
N ALA A 53 -4.25 -1.06 13.45
CA ALA A 53 -5.66 -1.01 13.76
C ALA A 53 -6.56 -0.76 12.53
N PRO A 54 -6.21 0.10 11.53
CA PRO A 54 -7.04 0.26 10.33
C PRO A 54 -7.14 -0.99 9.44
N LEU A 55 -6.18 -1.94 9.56
CA LEU A 55 -6.25 -3.24 8.90
C LEU A 55 -7.05 -4.27 9.69
N ILE A 56 -7.09 -4.13 11.01
CA ILE A 56 -7.66 -5.10 11.94
C ILE A 56 -9.15 -4.81 12.19
N ILE A 57 -9.51 -3.53 12.34
CA ILE A 57 -10.88 -3.10 12.66
C ILE A 57 -11.71 -3.08 11.38
N ASP A 58 -12.75 -3.91 11.34
CA ASP A 58 -13.59 -4.06 10.15
C ASP A 58 -14.54 -2.86 9.97
N SER A 59 -15.04 -2.29 11.07
CA SER A 59 -16.03 -1.20 11.07
C SER A 59 -15.39 0.17 10.88
N ASP A 60 -15.78 0.87 9.81
CA ASP A 60 -15.36 2.25 9.58
C ASP A 60 -15.81 3.21 10.69
N ALA A 61 -16.99 2.98 11.25
CA ALA A 61 -17.51 3.80 12.35
C ALA A 61 -16.67 3.63 13.62
N GLU A 62 -16.33 2.38 13.97
CA GLU A 62 -15.46 2.09 15.13
C GLU A 62 -14.05 2.66 14.92
N LEU A 63 -13.49 2.46 13.72
CA LEU A 63 -12.16 2.96 13.39
C LEU A 63 -12.10 4.48 13.45
N THR A 64 -13.14 5.17 12.97
CA THR A 64 -13.27 6.63 13.04
C THR A 64 -13.33 7.12 14.49
N GLU A 65 -14.06 6.43 15.35
CA GLU A 65 -14.15 6.76 16.78
C GLU A 65 -12.81 6.58 17.51
N ARG A 66 -12.08 5.50 17.17
CA ARG A 66 -10.80 5.16 17.81
C ARG A 66 -9.60 5.90 17.20
N ALA A 67 -9.75 6.52 16.04
CA ALA A 67 -8.68 7.18 15.29
C ALA A 67 -7.85 8.19 16.11
N PRO A 68 -8.44 9.12 16.89
CA PRO A 68 -7.66 10.01 17.75
C PRO A 68 -6.82 9.28 18.80
N ALA A 69 -7.38 8.24 19.42
CA ALA A 69 -6.70 7.48 20.47
C ALA A 69 -5.52 6.67 19.90
N LEU A 70 -5.68 6.07 18.73
CA LEU A 70 -4.62 5.36 18.01
C LEU A 70 -3.46 6.31 17.67
N TRP A 71 -3.78 7.49 17.17
CA TRP A 71 -2.77 8.52 16.89
C TRP A 71 -2.01 8.95 18.14
N GLN A 72 -2.73 9.23 19.23
CA GLN A 72 -2.11 9.60 20.52
C GLN A 72 -1.22 8.48 21.07
N THR A 73 -1.63 7.22 20.93
CA THR A 73 -0.84 6.05 21.35
C THR A 73 0.52 6.02 20.68
N VAL A 74 0.57 6.28 19.37
CA VAL A 74 1.84 6.36 18.62
C VAL A 74 2.66 7.58 19.05
N GLN A 75 2.04 8.75 19.16
CA GLN A 75 2.75 9.99 19.46
C GLN A 75 3.33 10.02 20.89
N GLN A 76 2.61 9.47 21.87
CA GLN A 76 3.01 9.48 23.28
C GLN A 76 3.90 8.28 23.66
N ALA A 77 4.17 7.38 22.71
CA ALA A 77 4.99 6.22 22.95
C ALA A 77 6.41 6.59 23.42
N PRO A 78 6.95 5.88 24.45
CA PRO A 78 8.31 6.07 24.96
C PRO A 78 9.34 5.40 24.03
N VAL A 79 9.36 5.81 22.76
CA VAL A 79 10.25 5.32 21.70
C VAL A 79 11.11 6.46 21.15
N ASP A 80 12.19 6.11 20.47
CA ASP A 80 13.03 7.06 19.74
C ASP A 80 12.24 7.84 18.68
N GLU A 81 12.64 9.08 18.40
CA GLU A 81 11.96 9.96 17.44
C GLU A 81 11.82 9.30 16.06
N LYS A 82 12.88 8.64 15.58
CA LYS A 82 12.87 8.02 14.26
C LYS A 82 11.90 6.84 14.19
N VAL A 83 11.78 6.11 15.31
CA VAL A 83 10.82 5.00 15.43
C VAL A 83 9.40 5.56 15.46
N ARG A 84 9.16 6.63 16.22
CA ARG A 84 7.87 7.33 16.25
C ARG A 84 7.45 7.80 14.87
N GLU A 85 8.31 8.53 14.16
CA GLU A 85 8.07 8.99 12.78
C GLU A 85 7.70 7.82 11.85
N THR A 86 8.42 6.70 11.96
CA THR A 86 8.13 5.50 11.16
C THR A 86 6.75 4.93 11.48
N LEU A 87 6.39 4.83 12.77
CA LEU A 87 5.08 4.33 13.20
C LEU A 87 3.94 5.26 12.75
N SER A 88 4.14 6.58 12.84
CA SER A 88 3.18 7.58 12.35
C SER A 88 2.94 7.40 10.85
N ASN A 89 4.01 7.24 10.05
CA ASN A 89 3.90 6.99 8.61
C ASN A 89 3.10 5.72 8.29
N VAL A 90 3.34 4.64 9.04
CA VAL A 90 2.61 3.37 8.84
C VAL A 90 1.13 3.53 9.17
N LEU A 91 0.80 4.18 10.29
CA LEU A 91 -0.60 4.42 10.68
C LEU A 91 -1.31 5.33 9.66
N GLU A 92 -0.67 6.42 9.24
CA GLU A 92 -1.19 7.32 8.20
C GLU A 92 -1.47 6.55 6.91
N PHE A 93 -0.50 5.78 6.41
CA PHE A 93 -0.64 4.99 5.20
C PHE A 93 -1.90 4.11 5.25
N TRP A 94 -2.11 3.39 6.35
CA TRP A 94 -3.29 2.53 6.49
C TRP A 94 -4.60 3.32 6.57
N PHE A 95 -4.61 4.52 7.17
CA PHE A 95 -5.79 5.38 7.15
C PHE A 95 -6.11 5.90 5.74
N PHE A 96 -5.10 6.34 4.98
CA PHE A 96 -5.28 6.76 3.59
C PHE A 96 -5.78 5.61 2.71
N GLU A 97 -5.22 4.42 2.92
CA GLU A 97 -5.59 3.21 2.18
C GLU A 97 -6.99 2.70 2.56
N ARG A 98 -7.40 2.83 3.82
CA ARG A 98 -8.75 2.45 4.28
C ARG A 98 -9.81 3.44 3.81
N PHE A 99 -9.48 4.73 3.76
CA PHE A 99 -10.39 5.84 3.43
C PHE A 99 -10.02 6.54 2.12
N ARG A 100 -9.84 5.79 1.03
CA ARG A 100 -9.47 6.32 -0.31
C ARG A 100 -10.41 7.40 -0.86
N GLY A 101 -11.63 7.51 -0.33
CA GLY A 101 -12.61 8.54 -0.72
C GLY A 101 -12.51 9.86 0.05
N MET A 102 -11.71 9.92 1.11
CA MET A 102 -11.53 11.13 1.92
C MET A 102 -10.30 11.92 1.45
N THR A 103 -10.38 13.24 1.58
CA THR A 103 -9.23 14.12 1.41
C THR A 103 -8.29 13.99 2.61
N ALA A 104 -7.00 14.30 2.39
CA ALA A 104 -6.03 14.31 3.48
C ALA A 104 -6.47 15.19 4.66
N LYS A 105 -7.07 16.35 4.38
CA LYS A 105 -7.56 17.26 5.43
C LYS A 105 -8.62 16.59 6.31
N GLU A 106 -9.53 15.82 5.71
CA GLU A 106 -10.59 15.12 6.44
C GLU A 106 -10.03 13.99 7.31
N ILE A 107 -9.07 13.22 6.79
CA ILE A 107 -8.38 12.17 7.57
C ILE A 107 -7.65 12.79 8.77
N TRP A 108 -6.91 13.88 8.56
CA TRP A 108 -6.20 14.57 9.65
C TRP A 108 -7.13 15.21 10.69
N THR A 109 -8.29 15.70 10.25
CA THR A 109 -9.33 16.21 11.14
C THR A 109 -9.89 15.08 12.01
N MET A 110 -10.10 13.90 11.44
CA MET A 110 -10.51 12.70 12.17
C MET A 110 -9.46 12.24 13.19
N LEU A 111 -8.16 12.35 12.87
CA LEU A 111 -7.07 12.08 13.83
C LEU A 111 -6.95 13.15 14.94
N ASN A 112 -7.81 14.18 14.91
CA ASN A 112 -7.89 15.28 15.88
C ASN A 112 -6.57 16.08 16.02
N LEU A 113 -5.85 16.30 14.92
CA LEU A 113 -4.72 17.24 14.90
C LEU A 113 -5.21 18.68 14.75
N VAL A 114 -4.80 19.54 15.68
CA VAL A 114 -5.08 20.98 15.67
C VAL A 114 -3.95 21.78 15.00
N THR A 115 -2.78 21.18 14.75
CA THR A 115 -1.63 21.85 14.12
C THR A 115 -1.70 21.83 12.58
N PRO A 116 -1.32 22.91 11.88
CA PRO A 116 -1.33 22.97 10.42
C PRO A 116 -0.39 21.92 9.78
N ILE A 117 -0.96 21.10 8.90
CA ILE A 117 -0.41 19.87 8.30
C ILE A 117 0.79 20.08 7.36
N GLN A 118 1.11 21.31 6.96
CA GLN A 118 2.07 21.54 5.85
C GLN A 118 3.55 21.33 6.23
N GLU A 119 3.86 21.09 7.49
CA GLU A 119 5.24 21.03 7.99
C GLU A 119 5.74 19.62 8.35
N THR A 120 4.88 18.58 8.33
CA THR A 120 5.36 17.22 8.59
C THR A 120 5.99 16.62 7.34
N LYS A 121 7.28 16.25 7.43
CA LYS A 121 8.06 15.66 6.33
C LYS A 121 7.42 14.36 5.78
N ALA A 122 6.75 13.61 6.65
CA ALA A 122 5.94 12.43 6.36
C ALA A 122 4.86 12.68 5.29
N TYR A 123 4.08 13.75 5.45
CA TYR A 123 3.04 14.15 4.51
C TYR A 123 3.62 14.47 3.14
N GLN A 124 4.74 15.19 3.11
CA GLN A 124 5.39 15.58 1.86
C GLN A 124 5.91 14.36 1.09
N SER A 125 6.46 13.35 1.78
CA SER A 125 6.96 12.14 1.12
C SER A 125 5.84 11.24 0.60
N ILE A 126 4.83 10.93 1.42
CA ILE A 126 3.74 10.02 1.03
C ILE A 126 2.87 10.67 -0.07
N TYR A 127 2.58 11.96 0.05
CA TYR A 127 1.84 12.70 -0.97
C TYR A 127 2.65 12.85 -2.26
N ALA A 128 3.96 13.08 -2.18
CA ALA A 128 4.80 13.16 -3.38
C ALA A 128 4.84 11.81 -4.11
N GLU A 129 5.07 10.70 -3.39
CA GLU A 129 5.14 9.37 -3.96
C GLU A 129 3.80 8.95 -4.59
N GLY A 130 2.68 9.12 -3.86
CA GLY A 130 1.34 8.82 -4.38
C GLY A 130 0.94 9.71 -5.56
N LYS A 131 1.35 10.99 -5.57
CA LYS A 131 1.14 11.88 -6.72
C LYS A 131 1.97 11.45 -7.94
N THR A 132 3.20 11.02 -7.74
CA THR A 132 4.07 10.55 -8.83
C THR A 132 3.57 9.21 -9.40
N GLU A 133 3.15 8.28 -8.56
CA GLU A 133 2.60 6.99 -8.98
C GLU A 133 1.28 7.19 -9.73
N GLY A 134 0.32 7.95 -9.16
CA GLY A 134 -0.95 8.24 -9.83
C GLY A 134 -0.80 9.01 -11.14
N LYS A 135 0.21 9.89 -11.26
CA LYS A 135 0.53 10.57 -12.53
C LYS A 135 1.09 9.58 -13.56
N THR A 136 1.94 8.66 -13.15
CA THR A 136 2.54 7.62 -14.01
C THR A 136 1.47 6.64 -14.49
N GLU A 137 0.61 6.14 -13.60
CA GLU A 137 -0.53 5.28 -13.96
C GLU A 137 -1.52 5.99 -14.89
N GLY A 138 -1.84 7.27 -14.61
CA GLY A 138 -2.72 8.07 -15.46
C GLY A 138 -2.15 8.28 -16.88
N LYS A 139 -0.83 8.46 -17.00
CA LYS A 139 -0.13 8.53 -18.29
C LYS A 139 -0.16 7.19 -19.02
N ALA A 140 0.12 6.08 -18.33
CA ALA A 140 0.07 4.74 -18.90
C ALA A 140 -1.33 4.40 -19.42
N ALA A 141 -2.38 4.66 -18.64
CA ALA A 141 -3.77 4.46 -19.03
C ALA A 141 -4.17 5.35 -20.23
N THR A 142 -3.71 6.61 -20.23
CA THR A 142 -3.95 7.54 -21.36
C THR A 142 -3.28 7.03 -22.63
N LEU A 143 -2.02 6.60 -22.55
CA LEU A 143 -1.26 6.08 -23.68
C LEU A 143 -1.92 4.82 -24.24
N GLN A 144 -2.32 3.86 -23.40
CA GLN A 144 -3.03 2.65 -23.81
C GLN A 144 -4.36 2.98 -24.52
N ARG A 145 -5.13 3.93 -24.00
CA ARG A 145 -6.38 4.38 -24.62
C ARG A 145 -6.14 5.00 -25.99
N GLN A 146 -5.12 5.83 -26.14
CA GLN A 146 -4.78 6.47 -27.42
C GLN A 146 -4.28 5.46 -28.44
N LEU A 147 -3.40 4.54 -28.04
CA LEU A 147 -2.93 3.45 -28.89
C LEU A 147 -4.08 2.56 -29.36
N THR A 148 -5.02 2.24 -28.45
CA THR A 148 -6.21 1.45 -28.81
C THR A 148 -7.09 2.15 -29.83
N ARG A 149 -7.25 3.48 -29.73
CA ARG A 149 -8.03 4.28 -30.69
C ARG A 149 -7.37 4.37 -32.06
N ARG A 150 -6.04 4.45 -32.09
CA ARG A 150 -5.27 4.74 -33.32
C ARG A 150 -4.88 3.46 -34.08
N PHE A 151 -4.55 2.40 -33.36
CA PHE A 151 -4.03 1.15 -33.92
C PHE A 151 -4.86 -0.09 -33.58
N GLY A 152 -5.96 0.07 -32.82
CA GLY A 152 -6.77 -1.06 -32.35
C GLY A 152 -6.21 -1.76 -31.12
N PRO A 153 -6.79 -2.90 -30.71
CA PRO A 153 -6.41 -3.60 -29.48
C PRO A 153 -4.91 -3.87 -29.39
N GLN A 154 -4.32 -3.53 -28.25
CA GLN A 154 -2.88 -3.64 -28.05
C GLN A 154 -2.46 -5.08 -27.75
N PRO A 155 -1.35 -5.57 -28.32
CA PRO A 155 -0.81 -6.87 -27.95
C PRO A 155 -0.33 -6.87 -26.49
N VAL A 156 -0.35 -8.04 -25.86
CA VAL A 156 -0.04 -8.20 -24.42
C VAL A 156 1.32 -7.61 -24.04
N TRP A 157 2.33 -7.76 -24.91
CA TRP A 157 3.67 -7.22 -24.67
C TRP A 157 3.68 -5.68 -24.57
N ALA A 158 2.84 -5.00 -25.36
CA ALA A 158 2.75 -3.55 -25.37
C ALA A 158 2.09 -3.06 -24.08
N ALA A 159 1.01 -3.70 -23.65
CA ALA A 159 0.33 -3.38 -22.40
C ALA A 159 1.28 -3.54 -21.19
N GLN A 160 2.03 -4.65 -21.13
CA GLN A 160 3.01 -4.89 -20.06
C GLN A 160 4.14 -3.86 -20.06
N ARG A 161 4.67 -3.53 -21.24
CA ARG A 161 5.75 -2.54 -21.39
C ARG A 161 5.31 -1.14 -20.99
N ILE A 162 4.07 -0.75 -21.30
CA ILE A 162 3.50 0.53 -20.88
C ILE A 162 3.28 0.56 -19.36
N ALA A 163 2.78 -0.52 -18.77
CA ALA A 163 2.55 -0.60 -17.32
C ALA A 163 3.85 -0.51 -16.50
N ALA A 164 4.96 -1.03 -17.04
CA ALA A 164 6.26 -1.04 -16.36
C ALA A 164 7.14 0.18 -16.71
N ALA A 165 6.68 1.10 -17.55
CA ALA A 165 7.50 2.21 -18.02
C ALA A 165 7.57 3.35 -17.00
N PRO A 166 8.76 3.94 -16.75
CA PRO A 166 8.90 5.13 -15.93
C PRO A 166 8.24 6.34 -16.61
N GLU A 167 7.86 7.34 -15.80
CA GLU A 167 7.11 8.53 -16.24
C GLU A 167 7.71 9.21 -17.48
N ALA A 168 9.04 9.40 -17.52
CA ALA A 168 9.73 10.07 -18.63
C ALA A 168 9.61 9.30 -19.96
N GLN A 169 9.55 7.97 -19.90
CA GLN A 169 9.36 7.14 -21.08
C GLN A 169 7.93 7.20 -21.58
N LEU A 170 6.96 7.23 -20.66
CA LEU A 170 5.55 7.46 -20.99
C LEU A 170 5.33 8.83 -21.65
N ASP A 171 6.00 9.88 -21.17
CA ASP A 171 5.94 11.21 -21.79
C ASP A 171 6.48 11.19 -23.22
N THR A 172 7.63 10.57 -23.42
CA THR A 172 8.22 10.43 -24.76
C THR A 172 7.27 9.72 -25.72
N TRP A 173 6.60 8.66 -25.26
CA TRP A 173 5.61 7.95 -26.07
C TRP A 173 4.31 8.73 -26.27
N LEU A 174 3.86 9.50 -25.28
CA LEU A 174 2.68 10.35 -25.42
C LEU A 174 2.92 11.50 -26.40
N ASP A 175 4.12 12.07 -26.44
CA ASP A 175 4.49 13.11 -27.41
C ASP A 175 4.63 12.52 -28.81
N GLY A 176 5.24 11.33 -28.94
CA GLY A 176 5.42 10.65 -30.22
C GLY A 176 4.17 9.94 -30.75
N ILE A 177 3.07 9.86 -29.99
CA ILE A 177 1.92 9.01 -30.34
C ILE A 177 1.19 9.46 -31.60
N PHE A 178 1.34 10.71 -32.04
CA PHE A 178 0.70 11.19 -33.27
C PHE A 178 1.60 11.06 -34.51
N ASP A 179 2.91 10.92 -34.30
CA ASP A 179 3.90 10.78 -35.36
C ASP A 179 4.21 9.31 -35.68
N ALA A 180 4.10 8.43 -34.69
CA ALA A 180 4.37 7.00 -34.87
C ALA A 180 3.43 6.36 -35.91
N THR A 181 3.95 5.39 -36.65
CA THR A 181 3.23 4.68 -37.70
C THR A 181 2.68 3.33 -37.25
N SER A 182 3.21 2.79 -36.15
CA SER A 182 2.71 1.57 -35.49
C SER A 182 3.01 1.56 -33.98
N VAL A 183 2.49 0.54 -33.29
CA VAL A 183 2.77 0.29 -31.85
C VAL A 183 4.25 -0.04 -31.65
N GLU A 184 4.85 -0.81 -32.54
CA GLU A 184 6.27 -1.20 -32.54
C GLU A 184 7.19 -0.01 -32.81
N ASP A 185 6.77 0.90 -33.69
CA ASP A 185 7.48 2.14 -33.98
C ASP A 185 7.55 3.05 -32.74
N LEU A 186 6.42 3.18 -32.02
CA LEU A 186 6.36 4.01 -30.81
C LEU A 186 7.09 3.40 -29.62
N LEU A 187 6.82 2.12 -29.32
CA LEU A 187 7.29 1.47 -28.09
C LEU A 187 8.68 0.82 -28.23
N GLY A 188 9.17 0.68 -29.47
CA GLY A 188 10.31 -0.13 -29.84
C GLY A 188 9.93 -1.61 -29.87
N GLY A 189 9.90 -2.21 -31.07
CA GLY A 189 9.58 -3.61 -31.27
C GLY A 189 10.53 -4.56 -30.52
N LYS A 190 10.02 -5.74 -30.17
CA LYS A 190 10.81 -6.85 -29.60
C LYS A 190 11.75 -7.40 -30.68
N ASN A 191 12.92 -6.79 -30.87
CA ASN A 191 13.98 -7.37 -31.68
C ASN A 191 14.57 -8.58 -30.94
N GLU A 192 13.89 -9.72 -31.05
CA GLU A 192 14.56 -11.02 -30.90
C GLU A 192 15.49 -11.16 -32.11
N ARG A 193 16.76 -10.78 -31.91
CA ARG A 193 17.83 -11.13 -32.85
C ARG A 193 17.94 -12.66 -32.86
N HIS A 194 17.61 -13.27 -33.99
CA HIS A 194 18.05 -14.61 -34.37
C HIS A 194 18.90 -14.50 -35.63
#